data_AF-A0A3S4YMP7-F1
#
_entry.id   AF-A0A3S4YMP7-F1
#
_cell.length_a   1.000
_cell.length_b   1.000
_cell.length_c   1.000
_cell.angle_alpha   90.00
_cell.angle_beta   90.00
_cell.angle_gamma   90.00
#
_symmetry.space_group_name_H-M   'P 1'
#
loop_
_entity.id
_entity.type
_entity.pdbx_description
1 polymer ?
#
loop_
_entity_poly.entity_id
_entity_poly.type
_entity_poly.pdbx_seq_one_letter_code
_entity_poly.pdbx_strand_id
1 'polypeptide(L)'
;MIAAIAGVIMSGIRDDAGDLVLNHELYTIAARRPEFRDIAERWIQRSRTALEQHLPPDLARDVDAYIEGLTLHGALAPNHPSMSQVVHSLRRILQDPDHE
;
A
#
# COMPACT_ATOMS: atom_id res chain seq x y z
N MET A 1 -3.14 -3.33 16.74
CA MET A 1 -2.50 -2.56 15.64
C MET A 1 -2.29 -3.40 14.39
N ILE A 2 -1.39 -4.40 14.38
CA ILE A 2 -1.08 -5.21 13.17
C ILE A 2 -2.31 -5.84 12.51
N ALA A 3 -3.19 -6.48 13.29
CA ALA A 3 -4.40 -7.09 12.75
C ALA A 3 -5.38 -6.06 12.15
N ALA A 4 -5.41 -4.83 12.67
CA ALA A 4 -6.23 -3.75 12.14
C ALA A 4 -5.68 -3.22 10.82
N ILE A 5 -4.36 -2.99 10.75
CA ILE A 5 -3.66 -2.60 9.51
C ILE A 5 -3.85 -3.69 8.45
N ALA A 6 -3.64 -4.97 8.80
CA ALA A 6 -3.88 -6.08 7.91
C ALA A 6 -5.34 -6.13 7.43
N GLY A 7 -6.32 -5.88 8.31
CA GLY A 7 -7.73 -5.83 7.94
C GLY A 7 -8.04 -4.76 6.89
N VAL A 8 -7.52 -3.54 7.08
CA VAL A 8 -7.70 -2.43 6.12
C VAL A 8 -7.07 -2.76 4.76
N ILE A 9 -5.83 -3.29 4.76
CA ILE A 9 -5.13 -3.70 3.54
C ILE A 9 -5.93 -4.76 2.78
N MET A 10 -6.41 -5.78 3.51
CA MET A 10 -7.13 -6.89 2.91
C MET A 10 -8.51 -6.48 2.37
N SER A 11 -9.16 -5.48 2.98
CA SER A 11 -10.38 -4.86 2.45
C SER A 11 -10.08 -4.17 1.12
N GLY A 12 -9.13 -3.23 1.11
CA GLY A 12 -8.81 -2.44 -0.09
C GLY A 12 -8.37 -3.28 -1.29
N ILE A 13 -7.69 -4.42 -1.07
CA ILE A 13 -7.28 -5.33 -2.13
C ILE A 13 -8.44 -6.22 -2.64
N ARG A 14 -9.48 -6.45 -1.83
CA ARG A 14 -10.61 -7.35 -2.17
C ARG A 14 -11.85 -6.62 -2.67
N ASP A 15 -12.02 -5.36 -2.29
CA ASP A 15 -13.30 -4.67 -2.43
C ASP A 15 -13.65 -4.32 -3.90
N ASP A 16 -12.67 -3.94 -4.74
CA ASP A 16 -12.90 -3.79 -6.19
C ASP A 16 -11.61 -3.92 -7.04
N ALA A 17 -11.56 -4.91 -7.93
CA ALA A 17 -10.46 -5.05 -8.89
C ALA A 17 -10.35 -3.86 -9.86
N GLY A 18 -11.48 -3.20 -10.16
CA GLY A 18 -11.54 -1.99 -10.96
C GLY A 18 -10.81 -0.82 -10.32
N ASP A 19 -10.91 -0.65 -9.01
CA ASP A 19 -10.20 0.41 -8.28
C ASP A 19 -8.68 0.19 -8.30
N LEU A 20 -8.22 -1.07 -8.17
CA LEU A 20 -6.80 -1.40 -8.29
C LEU A 20 -6.25 -1.12 -9.68
N VAL A 21 -7.02 -1.46 -10.73
CA VAL A 21 -6.67 -1.17 -12.13
C VAL A 21 -6.63 0.34 -12.37
N LEU A 22 -7.62 1.09 -11.89
CA LEU A 22 -7.69 2.54 -12.06
C LEU A 22 -6.50 3.25 -11.40
N ASN A 23 -6.10 2.82 -10.20
CA ASN A 23 -4.92 3.36 -9.54
C ASN A 23 -3.64 3.08 -10.36
N HIS A 24 -3.54 1.89 -10.95
CA HIS A 24 -2.41 1.53 -11.80
C HIS A 24 -2.38 2.32 -13.12
N GLU A 25 -3.53 2.58 -13.73
CA GLU A 25 -3.66 3.44 -14.92
C GLU A 25 -3.23 4.87 -14.61
N LEU A 26 -3.63 5.42 -13.44
CA LEU A 26 -3.20 6.73 -12.97
C LEU A 26 -1.67 6.82 -12.83
N TYR A 27 -1.05 5.82 -12.21
CA TYR A 27 0.42 5.80 -12.07
C TYR A 27 1.11 5.69 -13.43
N THR A 28 0.57 4.87 -14.34
CA THR A 28 1.09 4.72 -15.70
C THR A 28 1.04 6.02 -16.48
N ILE A 29 -0.08 6.76 -16.41
CA ILE A 29 -0.21 8.04 -17.10
C ILE A 29 0.67 9.12 -16.44
N ALA A 30 0.75 9.18 -15.11
CA ALA A 30 1.58 10.13 -14.38
C ALA A 30 3.09 9.95 -14.63
N ALA A 31 3.54 8.70 -14.85
CA ALA A 31 4.92 8.42 -15.23
C ALA A 31 5.29 9.03 -16.60
N ARG A 32 4.31 9.12 -17.52
CA ARG A 32 4.52 9.59 -18.91
C ARG A 32 4.16 11.06 -19.13
N ARG A 33 3.19 11.57 -18.36
CA ARG A 33 2.57 12.88 -18.55
C ARG A 33 2.70 13.71 -17.25
N PRO A 34 3.65 14.66 -17.19
CA PRO A 34 3.95 15.44 -16.00
C PRO A 34 2.74 16.14 -15.36
N GLU A 35 1.75 16.51 -16.17
CA GLU A 35 0.51 17.17 -15.73
C GLU A 35 -0.37 16.28 -14.81
N PHE A 36 -0.13 14.97 -14.76
CA PHE A 36 -0.82 14.05 -13.84
C PHE A 36 0.00 13.72 -12.57
N ARG A 37 1.26 14.15 -12.46
CA ARG A 37 2.12 13.80 -11.31
C ARG A 37 1.59 14.33 -10.00
N ASP A 38 1.10 15.56 -10.00
CA ASP A 38 0.52 16.20 -8.82
C ASP A 38 -0.70 15.42 -8.27
N ILE A 39 -1.49 14.77 -9.14
CA ILE A 39 -2.58 13.89 -8.70
C ILE A 39 -2.02 12.63 -8.02
N ALA A 40 -1.06 11.96 -8.66
CA ALA A 40 -0.43 10.76 -8.11
C ALA A 40 0.32 11.04 -6.80
N GLU A 41 1.06 12.14 -6.72
CA GLU A 41 1.81 12.57 -5.53
C GLU A 41 0.88 12.84 -4.36
N ARG A 42 -0.23 13.55 -4.57
CA ARG A 42 -1.22 13.78 -3.51
C ARG A 42 -1.87 12.49 -3.03
N TRP A 43 -2.17 11.58 -3.95
CA TRP A 43 -2.73 10.27 -3.59
C TRP A 43 -1.76 9.47 -2.73
N ILE A 44 -0.51 9.32 -3.16
CA ILE A 44 0.55 8.62 -2.44
C ILE A 44 0.78 9.28 -1.06
N GLN A 45 0.87 10.61 -1.02
CA GLN A 45 1.09 11.33 0.23
C GLN A 45 -0.06 11.13 1.22
N ARG A 46 -1.31 11.05 0.73
CA ARG A 46 -2.48 10.82 1.57
C ARG A 46 -2.48 9.41 2.18
N SER A 47 -2.11 8.39 1.42
CA SER A 47 -1.89 7.02 1.94
C SER A 47 -0.87 7.02 3.08
N ARG A 48 0.32 7.60 2.82
CA ARG A 48 1.40 7.66 3.80
C ARG A 48 1.03 8.46 5.06
N THR A 49 0.37 9.60 4.89
CA THR A 49 -0.05 10.45 6.01
C THR A 49 -1.03 9.72 6.94
N ALA A 50 -1.89 8.85 6.38
CA ALA A 50 -2.78 8.02 7.19
C ALA A 50 -2.01 6.96 7.99
N LEU A 51 -0.94 6.37 7.43
CA LEU A 51 -0.07 5.43 8.14
C LEU A 51 0.75 6.11 9.24
N GLU A 52 1.24 7.32 8.99
CA GLU A 52 2.02 8.13 9.95
C GLU A 52 1.22 8.51 11.21
N GLN A 53 -0.12 8.42 11.19
CA GLN A 53 -0.95 8.58 12.40
C GLN A 53 -0.77 7.44 13.40
N HIS A 54 -0.22 6.31 12.96
CA HIS A 54 -0.10 5.08 13.75
C HIS A 54 1.31 4.49 13.78
N LEU A 55 2.19 4.93 12.87
CA LEU A 55 3.54 4.40 12.70
C LEU A 55 4.56 5.55 12.64
N PRO A 56 5.80 5.35 13.14
CA PRO A 56 6.92 6.23 12.84
C PRO A 56 7.10 6.42 11.32
N PRO A 57 7.60 7.58 10.86
CA PRO A 57 7.68 7.89 9.42
C PRO A 57 8.39 6.85 8.55
N ASP A 58 9.45 6.22 9.06
CA ASP A 58 10.20 5.22 8.28
C ASP A 58 9.40 3.91 8.16
N LEU A 59 8.85 3.41 9.27
CA LEU A 59 7.94 2.25 9.24
C LEU A 59 6.67 2.53 8.42
N ALA A 60 6.15 3.75 8.44
CA ALA A 60 5.03 4.15 7.61
C ALA A 60 5.39 4.04 6.11
N ARG A 61 6.60 4.46 5.73
CA ARG A 61 7.10 4.34 4.35
C ARG A 61 7.26 2.88 3.92
N ASP A 62 7.75 2.02 4.79
CA ASP A 62 7.94 0.59 4.46
C ASP A 62 6.61 -0.15 4.32
N VAL A 63 5.66 0.16 5.21
CA VAL A 63 4.30 -0.38 5.13
C VAL A 63 3.58 0.14 3.88
N ASP A 64 3.72 1.43 3.54
CA ASP A 64 3.18 2.05 2.32
C ASP A 64 3.69 1.32 1.07
N ALA A 65 5.01 1.11 0.96
CA ALA A 65 5.63 0.38 -0.15
C ALA A 65 5.14 -1.08 -0.23
N TYR A 66 4.97 -1.75 0.91
CA TYR A 66 4.42 -3.10 0.96
C TYR A 66 2.97 -3.16 0.45
N ILE A 67 2.13 -2.20 0.86
CA ILE A 67 0.74 -2.09 0.40
C ILE A 67 0.69 -1.86 -1.12
N GLU A 68 1.50 -0.95 -1.64
CA GLU A 68 1.57 -0.67 -3.07
C GLU A 68 1.98 -1.91 -3.89
N GLY A 69 2.93 -2.70 -3.38
CA GLY A 69 3.29 -3.99 -3.98
C GLY A 69 2.12 -4.98 -4.02
N LEU A 70 1.38 -5.11 -2.93
CA LEU A 70 0.20 -5.99 -2.88
C LEU A 70 -0.91 -5.53 -3.82
N THR A 71 -1.15 -4.22 -3.91
CA THR A 71 -2.13 -3.60 -4.82
C THR A 71 -1.77 -3.86 -6.27
N LEU A 72 -0.50 -3.65 -6.65
CA LEU A 72 0.01 -3.94 -7.99
C LEU A 72 -0.16 -5.42 -8.35
N HIS A 73 0.21 -6.33 -7.44
CA HIS A 73 0.03 -7.75 -7.66
C HIS A 73 -1.44 -8.15 -7.77
N GLY A 74 -2.33 -7.55 -6.96
CA GLY A 74 -3.77 -7.79 -7.04
C GLY A 74 -4.41 -7.27 -8.34
N ALA A 75 -3.90 -6.18 -8.90
CA ALA A 75 -4.35 -5.65 -10.19
C ALA A 75 -3.91 -6.55 -11.38
N LEU A 76 -2.72 -7.16 -11.29
CA LEU A 76 -2.12 -7.92 -12.39
C LEU A 76 -2.34 -9.43 -12.31
N ALA A 77 -2.61 -9.97 -11.12
CA ALA A 77 -2.77 -11.39 -10.88
C ALA A 77 -3.91 -11.67 -9.88
N PRO A 78 -4.70 -12.74 -10.08
CA PRO A 78 -5.82 -13.09 -9.19
C PRO A 78 -5.37 -13.64 -7.82
N ASN A 79 -4.07 -13.82 -7.61
CA ASN A 79 -3.52 -14.43 -6.40
C ASN A 79 -3.33 -13.39 -5.30
N HIS A 80 -4.40 -13.11 -4.55
CA HIS A 80 -4.33 -12.26 -3.37
C HIS A 80 -3.67 -12.98 -2.19
N PRO A 81 -2.87 -12.29 -1.35
CA PRO A 81 -2.31 -12.90 -0.16
C PRO A 81 -3.43 -13.30 0.81
N SER A 82 -3.16 -14.34 1.59
CA SER A 82 -3.98 -14.68 2.75
C SER A 82 -3.74 -13.69 3.89
N MET A 83 -4.73 -13.54 4.78
CA MET A 83 -4.62 -12.69 5.97
C MET A 83 -3.41 -13.08 6.85
N SER A 84 -3.10 -14.37 6.95
CA SER A 84 -1.93 -14.85 7.71
C SER A 84 -0.61 -14.42 7.08
N GLN A 85 -0.51 -14.42 5.74
CA GLN A 85 0.66 -13.90 5.02
C GLN A 85 0.83 -12.39 5.25
N VAL A 86 -0.26 -11.61 5.15
CA VAL A 86 -0.19 -10.16 5.39
C VAL A 86 0.24 -9.85 6.83
N VAL A 87 -0.36 -10.51 7.81
CA VAL A 87 0.02 -10.35 9.23
C VAL A 87 1.46 -10.77 9.48
N HIS A 88 1.94 -11.84 8.83
CA HIS A 88 3.32 -12.30 8.97
C HIS A 88 4.31 -11.27 8.42
N SER A 89 4.09 -10.75 7.20
CA SER A 89 4.95 -9.72 6.61
C SER A 89 4.97 -8.44 7.44
N LEU A 90 3.80 -7.96 7.89
CA LEU A 90 3.72 -6.77 8.74
C LEU A 90 4.47 -6.94 10.07
N ARG A 91 4.43 -8.13 10.68
CA ARG A 91 5.23 -8.40 11.88
C ARG A 91 6.72 -8.27 11.60
N ARG A 92 7.20 -8.76 10.45
CA ARG A 92 8.61 -8.66 10.08
C ARG A 92 9.04 -7.21 9.87
N ILE A 93 8.25 -6.43 9.12
CA ILE A 93 8.53 -5.01 8.87
C ILE A 93 8.58 -4.22 10.19
N LEU A 94 7.62 -4.46 11.08
CA LEU A 94 7.51 -3.73 12.35
C LEU A 94 8.48 -4.22 13.45
N GLN A 95 9.20 -5.32 13.22
CA GLN A 95 10.21 -5.86 14.16
C GLN A 95 11.63 -5.63 13.67
N ASP A 96 11.83 -4.90 12.57
CA ASP A 96 13.17 -4.65 12.03
C ASP A 96 13.99 -3.79 13.01
N PRO A 97 15.09 -4.31 13.59
CA PRO A 97 15.90 -3.60 14.58
C PRO A 97 16.72 -2.44 13.99
N ASP A 98 16.79 -2.31 12.66
CA ASP A 98 17.49 -1.20 11.99
C ASP A 98 16.68 0.13 12.00
N HIS A 99 15.58 0.19 12.76
CA HIS A 99 14.68 1.35 12.89
C HIS A 99 14.54 1.90 14.33
N GLU A 100 15.41 1.48 15.27
CA GLU A 100 15.68 2.19 16.54
C GLU A 100 16.67 3.36 16.34
#